data_AF-A0A845TPF6-F1
#
_entry.id   AF-A0A845TPF6-F1
#
_cell.length_a   1.000
_cell.length_b   1.000
_cell.length_c   1.000
_cell.angle_alpha   90.00
_cell.angle_beta   90.00
_cell.angle_gamma   90.00
#
_symmetry.space_group_name_H-M   'P 1'
#
loop_
_entity.id
_entity.type
_entity.pdbx_description
1 polymer ?
#
loop_
_entity_poly.entity_id
_entity_poly.type
_entity_poly.pdbx_seq_one_letter_code
_entity_poly.pdbx_strand_id
1 'polypeptide(L)'
;MNHRTLIAASITLLFAAGTHAQAQSASEPIRIGFITDMSGPYADTDGAGGLEAIRMAVEDAGGKVLGKKIEILSADHQNKADTAAVTAREWVDRRNLKLLIGG
;
A
#
# COMPACT_ATOMS: atom_id res chain seq x y z
N MET A 1 35.03 7.87 -48.29
CA MET A 1 34.52 7.68 -46.91
C MET A 1 33.67 6.42 -46.94
N ASN A 2 34.17 5.33 -46.34
CA ASN A 2 33.73 3.97 -46.72
C ASN A 2 32.46 3.61 -45.95
N HIS A 3 31.41 3.14 -46.64
CA HIS A 3 30.11 2.77 -46.03
C HIS A 3 30.24 1.79 -44.85
N ARG A 4 31.31 0.98 -44.84
CA ARG A 4 31.61 0.01 -43.78
C ARG A 4 31.93 0.67 -42.44
N THR A 5 32.49 1.88 -42.45
CA THR A 5 32.83 2.64 -41.22
C THR A 5 31.61 3.34 -40.62
N LEU A 6 30.60 3.68 -41.44
CA LEU A 6 29.35 4.30 -41.00
C LEU A 6 28.40 3.29 -40.35
N ILE A 7 28.41 2.03 -40.79
CA ILE A 7 27.53 0.98 -40.21
C ILE A 7 28.02 0.55 -38.82
N ALA A 8 29.34 0.52 -38.59
CA ALA A 8 29.91 0.14 -37.29
C ALA A 8 29.61 1.17 -36.19
N ALA A 9 29.60 2.47 -36.51
CA ALA A 9 29.30 3.53 -35.54
C ALA A 9 27.82 3.54 -35.08
N SER A 10 26.90 3.13 -35.97
CA SER A 10 25.46 3.10 -35.67
C SER A 10 25.06 1.99 -34.70
N ILE A 11 25.79 0.87 -34.68
CA ILE A 11 25.48 -0.29 -33.82
C ILE A 11 25.93 -0.03 -32.36
N THR A 12 27.00 0.72 -32.15
CA THR A 12 27.50 1.07 -30.80
C THR A 12 26.57 2.04 -30.07
N LEU A 13 25.87 2.93 -30.81
CA LEU A 13 24.91 3.88 -30.23
C LEU A 13 23.61 3.21 -29.75
N LEU A 14 23.20 2.08 -30.33
CA LEU A 14 22.01 1.33 -29.86
C LEU A 14 22.25 0.57 -28.55
N PHE A 15 23.50 0.19 -28.24
CA PHE A 15 23.83 -0.52 -26.99
C PHE A 15 23.94 0.41 -25.77
N ALA A 16 24.15 1.72 -25.97
CA ALA A 16 24.24 2.68 -24.87
C ALA A 16 22.86 3.17 -24.38
N ALA A 17 21.78 2.97 -25.15
CA ALA A 17 20.41 3.34 -24.77
C ALA A 17 19.68 2.25 -23.96
N GLY A 18 20.32 1.09 -23.74
CA GLY A 18 19.78 -0.04 -23.00
C GLY A 18 19.98 0.04 -21.48
N THR A 19 20.31 1.21 -20.91
CA THR A 19 20.35 1.37 -19.46
C THR A 19 18.94 1.23 -18.93
N HIS A 20 18.65 0.02 -18.45
CA HIS A 20 17.55 -0.36 -17.58
C HIS A 20 16.81 0.83 -16.96
N ALA A 21 15.80 1.33 -17.67
CA ALA A 21 14.61 1.81 -16.99
C ALA A 21 14.00 0.56 -16.35
N GLN A 22 14.54 0.13 -15.21
CA GLN A 22 13.79 -0.63 -14.23
C GLN A 22 12.65 0.29 -13.87
N ALA A 23 11.55 0.18 -14.61
CA ALA A 23 10.25 0.52 -14.11
C ALA A 23 10.15 -0.23 -12.78
N GLN A 24 10.44 0.45 -11.68
CA GLN A 24 10.00 0.00 -10.37
C GLN A 24 8.49 0.02 -10.50
N SER A 25 7.92 -1.11 -10.95
CA SER A 25 6.50 -1.39 -10.78
C SER A 25 6.21 -0.99 -9.35
N ALA A 26 5.41 0.06 -9.17
CA ALA A 26 5.18 0.63 -7.85
C ALA A 26 4.75 -0.52 -6.95
N SER A 27 5.64 -0.88 -6.01
CA SER A 27 5.46 -2.08 -5.22
C SER A 27 4.15 -1.97 -4.47
N GLU A 28 3.33 -3.01 -4.51
CA GLU A 28 2.02 -3.00 -3.86
C GLU A 28 2.15 -2.54 -2.39
N PRO A 29 1.30 -1.60 -1.93
CA PRO A 29 1.39 -1.08 -0.58
C PRO A 29 1.15 -2.18 0.46
N ILE A 30 1.70 -1.98 1.65
CA ILE A 30 1.37 -2.77 2.82
C ILE A 30 0.08 -2.20 3.41
N ARG A 31 -1.00 -2.98 3.32
CA ARG A 31 -2.32 -2.57 3.84
C ARG A 31 -2.49 -2.97 5.30
N ILE A 32 -2.78 -1.99 6.13
CA ILE A 32 -3.19 -2.14 7.53
C ILE A 32 -4.69 -1.80 7.59
N GLY A 33 -5.49 -2.71 8.11
CA GLY A 33 -6.93 -2.53 8.26
C GLY A 33 -7.28 -2.18 9.69
N PHE A 34 -8.21 -1.25 9.86
CA PHE A 34 -8.82 -0.93 11.14
C PHE A 34 -10.34 -1.10 11.04
N ILE A 35 -10.87 -2.06 11.81
CA ILE A 35 -12.31 -2.28 11.92
C ILE A 35 -12.67 -2.10 13.38
N THR A 36 -13.49 -1.10 13.67
CA THR A 36 -13.96 -0.83 15.03
C THR A 36 -15.35 -0.21 14.98
N ASP A 37 -15.90 0.11 16.14
CA ASP A 37 -17.14 0.85 16.29
C ASP A 37 -16.90 2.35 16.08
N MET A 38 -17.33 2.90 14.94
CA MET A 38 -17.16 4.34 14.66
C MET A 38 -18.41 5.15 15.02
N SER A 39 -19.56 4.50 15.11
CA SER A 39 -20.86 5.18 15.27
C SER A 39 -21.74 4.63 16.39
N GLY A 40 -21.35 3.50 16.98
CA GLY A 40 -22.07 2.86 18.07
C GLY A 40 -21.58 3.26 19.47
N PRO A 41 -21.91 2.45 20.49
CA PRO A 41 -21.63 2.75 21.89
C PRO A 41 -20.15 2.97 22.24
N TYR A 42 -19.21 2.46 21.44
CA TYR A 42 -17.78 2.52 21.72
C TYR A 42 -17.02 3.54 20.86
N ALA A 43 -17.72 4.34 20.06
CA ALA A 43 -17.14 5.34 19.16
C ALA A 43 -16.15 6.29 19.85
N ASP A 44 -16.46 6.72 21.08
CA ASP A 44 -15.61 7.63 21.84
C ASP A 44 -14.36 6.95 22.43
N THR A 45 -14.38 5.61 22.58
CA THR A 45 -13.26 4.86 23.18
C THR A 45 -12.23 4.46 22.14
N ASP A 46 -12.66 3.96 20.98
CA ASP A 46 -11.77 3.35 19.98
C ASP A 46 -12.01 3.85 18.55
N GLY A 47 -13.13 4.53 18.27
CA GLY A 47 -13.56 4.90 16.91
C GLY A 47 -12.64 5.86 16.16
N ALA A 48 -13.08 7.10 15.95
CA ALA A 48 -12.30 8.03 15.12
C ALA A 48 -10.92 8.37 15.73
N GLY A 49 -10.83 8.37 17.07
CA GLY A 49 -9.58 8.59 17.79
C GLY A 49 -8.55 7.47 17.57
N GLY A 50 -8.98 6.20 17.56
CA GLY A 50 -8.09 5.07 17.28
C GLY A 50 -7.54 5.11 15.86
N LEU A 51 -8.39 5.47 14.87
CA LEU A 51 -7.96 5.62 13.49
C LEU A 51 -6.90 6.72 13.34
N GLU A 52 -7.08 7.84 14.04
CA GLU A 52 -6.11 8.93 14.02
C GLU A 52 -4.79 8.55 14.70
N ALA A 53 -4.85 7.81 15.81
CA ALA A 53 -3.66 7.27 16.45
C ALA A 53 -2.85 6.35 15.52
N ILE A 54 -3.52 5.50 14.73
CA ILE A 54 -2.88 4.66 13.72
C ILE A 54 -2.22 5.51 12.63
N ARG A 55 -2.89 6.59 12.16
CA ARG A 55 -2.30 7.50 11.17
C ARG A 55 -1.04 8.19 11.70
N MET A 56 -1.08 8.71 12.92
CA MET A 56 0.09 9.31 13.57
C MET A 56 1.23 8.30 13.69
N ALA A 57 0.95 7.06 14.12
CA ALA A 57 1.97 6.03 14.22
C ALA A 57 2.59 5.66 12.86
N VAL A 58 1.80 5.66 11.78
CA VAL A 58 2.31 5.43 10.42
C VAL A 58 3.15 6.62 9.93
N GLU A 59 2.76 7.85 10.27
CA GLU A 59 3.54 9.06 9.98
C GLU A 59 4.89 9.04 10.70
N ASP A 60 4.90 8.72 12.00
CA ASP A 60 6.11 8.57 12.81
C ASP A 60 7.06 7.49 12.27
N ALA A 61 6.49 6.42 11.68
CA ALA A 61 7.24 5.37 10.99
C ALA A 61 7.74 5.78 9.59
N GLY A 62 7.47 7.01 9.13
CA GLY A 62 7.90 7.53 7.83
C GLY A 62 7.02 7.08 6.65
N GLY A 63 5.81 6.58 6.91
CA GLY A 63 4.80 6.24 5.90
C GLY A 63 5.11 5.01 5.03
N LYS A 64 6.19 4.28 5.34
CA LYS A 64 6.63 3.13 4.55
C LYS A 64 7.35 2.09 5.41
N VAL A 65 7.27 0.83 5.00
CA VAL A 65 8.02 -0.28 5.60
C VAL A 65 8.61 -1.16 4.49
N LEU A 66 9.87 -1.56 4.62
CA LEU A 66 10.60 -2.32 3.57
C LEU A 66 10.53 -1.66 2.18
N GLY A 67 10.55 -0.33 2.12
CA GLY A 67 10.45 0.45 0.88
C GLY A 67 9.05 0.53 0.26
N LYS A 68 8.04 -0.09 0.88
CA LYS A 68 6.64 -0.08 0.42
C LYS A 68 5.82 0.93 1.22
N LYS A 69 4.97 1.70 0.55
CA LYS A 69 4.02 2.62 1.22
C LYS A 69 3.07 1.83 2.12
N ILE A 70 2.69 2.43 3.24
CA ILE A 70 1.61 1.92 4.09
C ILE A 70 0.29 2.54 3.62
N GLU A 71 -0.74 1.73 3.45
CA GLU A 71 -2.11 2.15 3.15
C GLU A 71 -2.99 1.72 4.32
N ILE A 72 -3.75 2.65 4.90
CA ILE A 72 -4.69 2.37 5.99
C ILE A 72 -6.08 2.19 5.40
N LEU A 73 -6.69 1.03 5.64
CA LEU A 73 -8.12 0.78 5.38
C LEU A 73 -8.89 0.98 6.69
N SER A 74 -10.08 1.55 6.63
CA SER A 74 -10.94 1.75 7.80
C SER A 74 -12.37 1.35 7.48
N ALA A 75 -13.05 0.74 8.44
CA ALA A 75 -14.48 0.44 8.35
C ALA A 75 -15.15 0.52 9.72
N ASP A 76 -16.39 0.99 9.72
CA ASP A 76 -17.28 0.96 10.87
C ASP A 76 -18.07 -0.35 10.89
N HIS A 77 -17.86 -1.18 11.90
CA HIS A 77 -18.67 -2.39 12.07
C HIS A 77 -19.97 -2.17 12.86
N GLN A 78 -20.20 -0.98 13.43
CA GLN A 78 -21.42 -0.59 14.16
C GLN A 78 -21.71 -1.48 15.39
N ASN A 79 -20.68 -1.85 16.14
CA ASN A 79 -20.72 -2.88 17.19
C ASN A 79 -21.37 -4.22 16.76
N LYS A 80 -21.26 -4.64 15.49
CA LYS A 80 -21.80 -5.90 14.96
C LYS A 80 -20.69 -6.83 14.48
N ALA A 81 -20.59 -7.99 15.11
CA ALA A 81 -19.59 -9.02 14.78
C ALA A 81 -19.66 -9.48 13.32
N ASP A 82 -20.87 -9.68 12.77
CA ASP A 82 -21.04 -10.14 11.39
C ASP A 82 -20.51 -9.12 10.36
N THR A 83 -20.74 -7.83 10.60
CA THR A 83 -20.23 -6.74 9.74
C THR A 83 -18.71 -6.68 9.78
N ALA A 84 -18.11 -6.85 10.96
CA ALA A 84 -16.66 -6.93 11.11
C ALA A 84 -16.08 -8.13 10.34
N ALA A 85 -16.68 -9.32 10.49
CA ALA A 85 -16.20 -10.56 9.88
C ALA A 85 -16.28 -10.52 8.33
N VAL A 86 -17.37 -10.00 7.77
CA VAL A 86 -17.55 -9.85 6.32
C VAL A 86 -16.51 -8.89 5.74
N THR A 87 -16.28 -7.76 6.40
CA THR A 87 -15.29 -6.75 5.97
C THR A 87 -13.86 -7.29 6.05
N ALA A 88 -13.50 -7.94 7.16
CA ALA A 88 -12.19 -8.54 7.32
C ALA A 88 -11.91 -9.61 6.24
N ARG A 89 -12.91 -10.44 5.91
CA ARG A 89 -12.80 -11.44 4.84
C ARG A 89 -12.55 -10.78 3.49
N GLU A 90 -13.32 -9.74 3.14
CA GLU A 90 -13.14 -9.01 1.89
C GLU A 90 -11.74 -8.40 1.79
N TRP A 91 -11.23 -7.80 2.87
CA TRP A 91 -9.90 -7.20 2.87
C TRP A 91 -8.79 -8.23 2.74
N VAL A 92 -8.89 -9.36 3.44
CA VAL A 92 -7.90 -10.44 3.33
C VAL A 92 -7.90 -11.01 1.91
N ASP A 93 -9.07 -11.37 1.39
CA ASP A 93 -9.19 -12.12 0.14
C ASP A 93 -8.97 -11.24 -1.11
N ARG A 94 -9.41 -9.98 -1.08
CA ARG A 94 -9.44 -9.09 -2.26
C ARG A 94 -8.50 -7.90 -2.17
N ARG A 95 -8.12 -7.50 -0.97
CA ARG A 95 -7.25 -6.33 -0.72
C ARG A 95 -5.88 -6.72 -0.20
N ASN A 96 -5.50 -8.01 -0.16
CA ASN A 96 -4.15 -8.44 0.22
C ASN A 96 -3.70 -7.85 1.58
N LEU A 97 -4.61 -7.80 2.56
CA LEU A 97 -4.38 -7.22 3.88
C LEU A 97 -3.19 -7.88 4.59
N LYS A 98 -2.34 -7.09 5.24
CA LYS A 98 -1.14 -7.59 5.95
C LYS A 98 -1.27 -7.57 7.46
N LEU A 99 -2.08 -6.65 7.97
CA LEU A 99 -2.38 -6.52 9.39
C LEU A 99 -3.83 -6.07 9.54
N LEU A 100 -4.55 -6.69 10.47
CA LEU A 100 -5.86 -6.24 10.91
C LEU A 100 -5.74 -5.81 12.38
N ILE A 101 -6.18 -4.60 12.67
CA ILE A 101 -6.39 -4.07 14.01
C ILE A 101 -7.91 -4.03 14.20
N GLY A 102 -8.38 -4.60 15.32
CA GLY A 102 -9.81 -4.66 15.64
C GLY A 102 -10.07 -4.21 17.08
N GLY A 103 -11.27 -3.69 17.30
CA GLY A 103 -11.86 -3.34 18.59
C GLY A 103 -13.30 -3.79 18.66
#